data_AF-A0A519DJD0-F1
#
_entry.id   AF-A0A519DJD0-F1
#
_cell.length_a   1.000
_cell.length_b   1.000
_cell.length_c   1.000
_cell.angle_alpha   90.00
_cell.angle_beta   90.00
_cell.angle_gamma   90.00
#
_symmetry.space_group_name_H-M   'P 1'
#
loop_
_entity.id
_entity.type
_entity.pdbx_description
1 polymer ?
#
loop_
_entity_poly.entity_id
_entity_poly.type
_entity_poly.pdbx_seq_one_letter_code
_entity_poly.pdbx_strand_id
1 'polypeptide(L)'
;MDLRFHAGGKEGEVLAPGETVNAKMEFFGMDVLIPAGDGIHLIITQTGEDYIPSPISMQSVTVGLGAGSVLSLSLVERTCEDLFMPPMNTDPYPQCATEE
;
A
#
# COMPACT_ATOMS: atom_id res chain seq x y z
N MET A 1 -3.35 12.32 0.97
CA MET A 1 -3.14 12.63 -0.47
C MET A 1 -3.79 13.96 -0.77
N ASP A 2 -3.19 14.76 -1.65
CA ASP A 2 -3.82 15.94 -2.22
C ASP A 2 -4.72 15.53 -3.41
N LEU A 3 -6.03 15.74 -3.31
CA LEU A 3 -6.99 15.31 -4.33
C LEU A 3 -6.81 16.04 -5.67
N ARG A 4 -6.13 17.18 -5.72
CA ARG A 4 -5.81 17.84 -7.00
C ARG A 4 -4.98 16.95 -7.91
N PHE A 5 -4.24 16.00 -7.34
CA PHE A 5 -3.40 15.05 -8.07
C PHE A 5 -4.04 13.65 -8.13
N HIS A 6 -5.36 13.56 -8.05
CA HIS A 6 -6.07 12.27 -8.05
C HIS A 6 -5.70 11.37 -9.24
N ALA A 7 -5.34 11.95 -10.40
CA ALA A 7 -4.91 11.21 -11.59
C ALA A 7 -3.50 10.58 -11.46
N GLY A 8 -2.75 10.94 -10.43
CA GLY A 8 -1.35 10.60 -10.21
C GLY A 8 -0.39 11.56 -10.92
N GLY A 9 0.91 11.43 -10.61
CA GLY A 9 1.95 12.27 -11.19
C GLY A 9 2.12 13.61 -10.48
N LYS A 10 2.57 14.62 -11.23
CA LYS A 10 2.98 15.94 -10.70
C LYS A 10 2.13 17.10 -11.21
N GLU A 11 1.17 16.82 -12.09
CA GLU A 11 0.28 17.83 -12.65
C GLU A 11 -1.04 17.81 -11.88
N GLY A 12 -1.41 18.97 -11.33
CA GLY A 12 -2.62 19.11 -10.51
C GLY A 12 -3.78 19.61 -11.34
N GLU A 13 -4.98 19.13 -11.05
CA GLU A 13 -6.24 19.50 -11.69
C GLU A 13 -7.16 20.24 -10.71
N VAL A 14 -8.02 21.09 -11.26
CA VAL A 14 -9.04 21.80 -10.48
C VAL A 14 -10.23 20.87 -10.28
N LEU A 15 -10.66 20.71 -9.03
CA LEU A 15 -11.85 19.92 -8.70
C LEU A 15 -13.00 20.82 -8.28
N ALA A 16 -14.18 20.55 -8.84
CA ALA A 16 -15.41 21.19 -8.40
C ALA A 16 -15.97 20.50 -7.14
N PRO A 17 -16.62 21.24 -6.22
CA PRO A 17 -17.29 20.61 -5.08
C PRO A 17 -18.33 19.58 -5.52
N GLY A 18 -18.29 18.38 -4.92
CA GLY A 18 -19.20 17.27 -5.23
C GLY A 18 -18.80 16.41 -6.43
N GLU A 19 -17.71 16.76 -7.12
CA GLU A 19 -17.17 15.93 -8.19
C GLU A 19 -16.64 14.59 -7.64
N THR A 20 -16.93 13.51 -8.38
CA THR A 20 -16.42 12.18 -8.06
C THR A 20 -15.21 11.87 -8.91
N VAL A 21 -14.09 11.59 -8.25
CA VAL A 21 -12.83 11.23 -8.91
C VAL A 21 -12.31 9.89 -8.44
N ASN A 22 -11.55 9.21 -9.30
CA ASN A 22 -10.73 8.07 -8.88
C ASN A 22 -9.36 8.58 -8.43
N ALA A 23 -9.07 8.47 -7.14
CA ALA A 23 -7.82 8.90 -6.53
C ALA A 23 -6.79 7.76 -6.57
N LYS A 24 -5.83 7.87 -7.50
CA LYS A 24 -4.70 6.96 -7.61
C LYS A 24 -3.67 7.29 -6.54
N MET A 25 -3.56 6.42 -5.55
CA MET A 25 -2.65 6.58 -4.42
C MET A 25 -1.51 5.59 -4.53
N GLU A 26 -0.28 6.09 -4.34
CA GLU A 26 0.90 5.27 -4.15
C GLU A 26 1.31 5.32 -2.67
N PHE A 27 1.55 4.16 -2.08
CA PHE A 27 2.08 4.03 -0.74
C PHE A 27 3.59 3.79 -0.83
N PHE A 28 4.32 4.18 0.21
CA PHE A 28 5.73 3.81 0.29
C PHE A 28 5.87 2.29 0.32
N GLY A 29 6.79 1.77 -0.48
CA GLY A 29 7.11 0.35 -0.51
C GLY A 29 7.61 -0.12 0.86
N MET A 30 7.18 -1.30 1.27
CA MET A 30 7.62 -1.94 2.50
C MET A 30 8.04 -3.38 2.20
N ASP A 31 9.11 -3.84 2.83
CA ASP A 31 9.52 -5.25 2.80
C ASP A 31 9.07 -5.89 4.13
N VAL A 32 7.90 -6.54 4.10
CA VAL A 32 7.22 -7.04 5.29
C VAL A 32 6.75 -8.47 5.07
N LEU A 33 7.02 -9.33 6.04
CA LEU A 33 6.42 -10.67 6.16
C LEU A 33 5.22 -10.57 7.11
N ILE A 34 4.07 -11.07 6.69
CA ILE A 34 2.84 -11.12 7.51
C ILE A 34 2.67 -12.55 8.03
N PRO A 35 2.78 -12.79 9.34
CA PRO A 35 2.58 -14.12 9.93
C PRO A 35 1.15 -14.65 9.74
N ALA A 36 0.99 -15.96 9.85
CA ALA A 36 -0.33 -16.57 9.87
C ALA A 36 -1.13 -16.09 11.08
N GLY A 37 -2.38 -15.70 10.87
CA GLY A 37 -3.27 -15.15 11.89
C GLY A 37 -3.27 -13.61 11.96
N ASP A 38 -2.31 -12.95 11.32
CA ASP A 38 -2.27 -11.50 11.19
C ASP A 38 -3.00 -11.02 9.92
N GLY A 39 -3.23 -9.71 9.82
CA GLY A 39 -3.95 -9.11 8.70
C GLY A 39 -3.52 -7.68 8.41
N ILE A 40 -4.04 -7.15 7.30
CA ILE A 40 -3.73 -5.80 6.82
C ILE A 40 -4.91 -4.88 7.13
N HIS A 41 -4.61 -3.77 7.81
CA HIS A 41 -5.58 -2.72 8.12
C HIS A 41 -5.26 -1.46 7.33
N LEU A 42 -6.11 -1.11 6.36
CA LEU A 42 -6.01 0.15 5.64
C LEU A 42 -6.81 1.23 6.39
N ILE A 43 -6.12 2.24 6.90
CA ILE A 43 -6.71 3.40 7.56
C ILE A 43 -6.60 4.60 6.62
N ILE A 44 -7.74 5.20 6.27
CA ILE A 44 -7.80 6.40 5.42
C ILE A 44 -8.29 7.56 6.28
N THR A 45 -7.47 8.60 6.41
CA THR A 45 -7.79 9.84 7.11
C THR A 45 -7.58 11.03 6.18
N GLN A 46 -8.34 12.10 6.41
CA GLN A 46 -8.22 13.34 5.65
C GLN A 46 -6.94 14.12 6.00
N THR A 47 -6.51 14.02 7.25
CA THR A 47 -5.29 14.63 7.78
C THR A 47 -4.40 13.54 8.37
N GLY A 48 -3.08 13.75 8.31
CA GLY A 48 -2.07 12.84 8.86
C GLY A 48 -0.90 13.63 9.43
N GLU A 49 0.11 12.91 9.92
CA GLU A 49 1.14 13.53 10.77
C GLU A 49 2.10 14.48 10.04
N ASP A 50 2.34 14.31 8.74
CA ASP A 50 3.37 15.06 8.01
C ASP A 50 2.88 15.73 6.71
N TYR A 51 1.57 15.94 6.59
CA TYR A 51 0.98 16.64 5.45
C TYR A 51 0.19 17.86 5.93
N ILE A 52 0.64 19.05 5.55
CA ILE A 52 -0.12 20.29 5.76
C ILE A 52 -1.15 20.38 4.64
N PRO A 53 -2.46 20.20 4.92
CA PRO A 53 -3.47 20.25 3.89
C PRO A 53 -3.61 21.65 3.31
N SER A 54 -3.93 21.74 2.02
CA SER A 54 -4.42 22.99 1.45
C SER A 54 -5.70 23.42 2.19
N PRO A 55 -5.95 24.73 2.42
CA PRO A 55 -7.17 25.20 3.07
C PRO A 55 -8.46 24.72 2.38
N ILE A 56 -8.41 24.51 1.07
CA ILE A 56 -9.57 24.03 0.28
C ILE A 56 -9.84 22.54 0.53
N SER A 57 -8.81 21.76 0.88
CA SER A 57 -8.91 20.33 1.22
C SER A 57 -9.38 20.06 2.66
N MET A 58 -9.91 21.07 3.36
CA MET A 58 -10.57 20.92 4.67
C MET A 58 -12.08 20.60 4.56
N GLN A 59 -12.63 20.55 3.35
CA GLN A 59 -14.04 20.17 3.13
C GLN A 59 -14.22 18.65 3.29
N SER A 60 -15.43 18.21 3.66
CA SER A 60 -15.70 16.78 3.83
C SER A 60 -15.51 16.01 2.52
N VAL A 61 -14.90 14.84 2.64
CA VAL A 61 -14.71 13.89 1.53
C VAL A 61 -15.51 12.64 1.82
N THR A 62 -16.23 12.14 0.82
CA THR A 62 -16.91 10.84 0.89
C THR A 62 -16.09 9.80 0.14
N VAL A 63 -15.83 8.66 0.76
CA VAL A 63 -15.11 7.54 0.13
C VAL A 63 -16.12 6.50 -0.33
N GLY A 64 -16.15 6.22 -1.63
CA GLY A 64 -16.88 5.07 -2.16
C GLY A 64 -16.14 3.78 -1.84
N LEU A 65 -16.83 2.75 -1.33
CA LEU A 65 -16.25 1.43 -1.02
C LEU A 65 -16.72 0.34 -2.01
N GLY A 66 -17.16 0.76 -3.20
CA GLY A 66 -17.60 -0.15 -4.25
C GLY A 66 -16.43 -0.84 -4.97
N ALA A 67 -16.75 -1.61 -6.02
CA ALA A 67 -15.77 -2.39 -6.78
C ALA A 67 -14.65 -1.55 -7.45
N GLY A 68 -14.83 -0.24 -7.58
CA GLY A 68 -13.79 0.67 -8.09
C GLY A 68 -12.71 1.04 -7.07
N SER A 69 -12.91 0.73 -5.78
CA SER A 69 -11.98 1.05 -4.70
C SER A 69 -11.15 -0.17 -4.35
N VAL A 70 -9.98 -0.26 -4.98
CA VAL A 70 -9.11 -1.44 -4.93
C VAL A 70 -7.80 -1.10 -4.22
N LEU A 71 -7.46 -1.87 -3.19
CA LEU A 71 -6.10 -1.92 -2.65
C LEU A 71 -5.31 -3.00 -3.39
N SER A 72 -4.31 -2.58 -4.16
CA SER A 72 -3.39 -3.51 -4.83
C SER A 72 -2.12 -3.66 -4.00
N LEU A 73 -1.72 -4.90 -3.71
CA LEU A 73 -0.52 -5.23 -2.96
C LEU A 73 0.39 -6.10 -3.81
N SER A 74 1.69 -5.78 -3.83
CA SER A 74 2.69 -6.62 -4.48
C SER A 74 3.00 -7.81 -3.57
N LEU A 75 2.36 -8.95 -3.87
CA LEU A 75 2.61 -10.21 -3.18
C LEU A 75 3.79 -10.92 -3.83
N VAL A 76 4.71 -11.43 -3.02
CA VAL A 76 5.80 -12.29 -3.46
C VAL A 76 5.70 -13.59 -2.68
N GLU A 77 5.43 -14.68 -3.39
CA GLU A 77 5.54 -16.02 -2.85
C GLU A 77 6.98 -16.49 -3.04
N ARG A 78 7.65 -16.83 -1.93
CA ARG A 78 9.03 -17.35 -1.95
C ARG A 78 9.05 -18.74 -1.38
N THR A 79 9.59 -19.65 -2.16
CA THR A 79 9.91 -21.02 -1.76
C THR A 79 11.35 -21.10 -1.25
N CYS A 80 11.74 -22.25 -0.71
CA CYS A 80 13.11 -22.46 -0.26
C CYS A 80 14.12 -22.46 -1.41
N GLU A 81 13.68 -22.82 -2.61
CA GLU A 81 14.46 -22.77 -3.85
C GLU A 81 14.77 -21.33 -4.30
N ASP A 82 13.95 -20.36 -3.90
CA ASP A 82 14.15 -18.93 -4.22
C ASP A 82 15.14 -18.26 -3.27
N LEU A 83 15.49 -18.91 -2.15
CA LEU A 83 16.41 -18.37 -1.17
C LEU A 83 17.86 -18.64 -1.61
N PHE A 84 18.66 -17.58 -1.65
CA PHE A 84 20.09 -17.70 -1.92
C PHE A 84 20.76 -18.53 -0.82
N MET A 85 21.42 -19.63 -1.19
CA MET A 85 22.19 -20.46 -0.27
C MET A 85 23.70 -20.17 -0.44
N PRO A 86 24.34 -19.51 0.54
CA PRO A 86 25.77 -19.22 0.46
C PRO A 86 26.59 -20.53 0.40
N PRO A 87 27.70 -20.59 -0.37
CA PRO A 87 28.52 -21.81 -0.50
C PRO A 87 29.12 -22.33 0.82
N MET A 88 29.21 -21.47 1.83
CA MET A 88 29.70 -21.80 3.16
C MET A 88 28.62 -22.39 4.08
N ASN A 89 27.35 -22.35 3.67
CA ASN A 89 26.26 -22.93 4.42
C ASN A 89 26.03 -24.37 3.94
N THR A 90 26.27 -25.34 4.82
CA THR A 90 26.14 -26.77 4.51
C THR A 90 24.71 -27.27 4.71
N ASP A 91 23.92 -26.57 5.51
CA ASP A 91 22.57 -26.97 5.88
C ASP A 91 21.53 -26.00 5.30
N PRO A 92 20.32 -26.48 4.94
CA PRO A 92 19.21 -25.62 4.55
C PRO A 92 18.85 -24.62 5.67
N TYR A 93 18.17 -23.52 5.29
CA TYR A 93 17.60 -22.61 6.29
C TYR A 93 16.63 -23.36 7.23
N PRO A 94 16.53 -23.00 8.53
CA PRO A 94 15.69 -23.71 9.49
C PRO A 94 14.23 -23.87 9.05
N GLN A 95 13.67 -22.85 8.39
CA GLN A 95 12.31 -22.89 7.84
C GLN A 95 12.15 -23.79 6.60
N CYS A 96 13.26 -24.30 6.06
CA CYS A 96 13.33 -25.17 4.88
C CYS A 96 13.76 -26.60 5.22
N ALA A 97 14.15 -26.87 6.46
CA ALA A 97 14.42 -28.22 6.91
C ALA A 97 13.08 -28.97 6.99
N THR A 98 12.86 -29.92 6.10
CA THR A 98 11.73 -30.86 6.22
C THR A 98 11.90 -31.63 7.53
N GLU A 99 10.91 -31.52 8.45
CA GLU A 99 10.86 -32.39 9.63
C GLU A 99 10.79 -33.85 9.16
N GLU A 100 11.79 -34.65 9.52
CA GLU A 100 11.77 -36.13 9.38
C GLU A 100 10.84 -36.78 10.41
#